data_AF-K3W4J6-F1
#
_entry.id   AF-K3W4J6-F1
#
_cell.length_a   1.000
_cell.length_b   1.000
_cell.length_c   1.000
_cell.angle_alpha   90.00
_cell.angle_beta   90.00
_cell.angle_gamma   90.00
#
_symmetry.space_group_name_H-M   'P 1'
#
loop_
_entity.id
_entity.type
_entity.pdbx_description
1 polymer ?
#
loop_
_entity_poly.entity_id
_entity_poly.type
_entity_poly.pdbx_seq_one_letter_code
_entity_poly.pdbx_strand_id
1 'polypeptide(L)'
;LRVFVSALACALVLGGRDSHTDRAFVVLGPHVSRSLAPAPPAPQESHQSKIHNDGHATDDGGSSLASVPLSFFVSPTLPPERCSASDADIVESMRIESEMEMKRVAETIPRDAPTRLIRSKDQLNHDDITNYLFDCDGVLYRGTDAMPSASSTIKALIDKGKNVFFVTNNAASSRSELKGKLEKVLRCPNTLTDEMMIGSAYVAAQYLKSKLPNEYPNSSAKVHVIGTSGLCGEIMSAGFDVSGGPDSIDAPSGMSRDELADYSFPEGPIDALVVGLDNDFNYRKLCIANVLLQRNPDALFVATNLDAYDLVGADARHLPGNGALVAALEACCGRTAVNVGKPSPVLAAWIAEHYKLDAQRTMMVGDRLDTDVKFGNMGRMGCSALVLTGCTTASDLSKLFNKPEDGLPDADMIPTVIFPHVGYLDTTASR
;
A
#
# COMPACT_ATOMS: atom_id res chain seq x y z
N LEU A 1 22.66 18.89 -30.96
CA LEU A 1 21.79 19.97 -31.52
C LEU A 1 20.43 19.79 -30.86
N ARG A 2 20.17 20.42 -29.70
CA ARG A 2 19.45 21.71 -29.52
C ARG A 2 18.02 21.65 -30.12
N VAL A 3 16.90 22.01 -29.49
CA VAL A 3 16.45 22.73 -28.26
C VAL A 3 14.89 22.52 -28.27
N PHE A 4 14.18 22.04 -27.24
CA PHE A 4 13.66 22.65 -26.01
C PHE A 4 12.60 23.79 -26.14
N VAL A 5 11.64 23.77 -25.19
CA VAL A 5 10.71 24.81 -24.69
C VAL A 5 9.31 24.86 -25.35
N SER A 6 8.22 24.41 -24.69
CA SER A 6 7.39 25.04 -23.62
C SER A 6 6.58 26.25 -24.13
N ALA A 7 5.44 26.70 -23.57
CA ALA A 7 4.74 26.45 -22.32
C ALA A 7 3.29 26.98 -22.46
N LEU A 8 2.41 26.48 -21.59
CA LEU A 8 1.46 27.22 -20.75
C LEU A 8 0.89 28.57 -21.24
N ALA A 9 -0.44 28.68 -21.26
CA ALA A 9 -1.12 29.96 -21.06
C ALA A 9 -2.39 29.78 -20.22
N CYS A 10 -2.26 30.07 -18.92
CA CYS A 10 -3.35 30.45 -18.04
C CYS A 10 -3.04 31.88 -17.58
N ALA A 11 -3.85 32.86 -17.98
CA ALA A 11 -3.77 34.24 -17.47
C ALA A 11 -5.13 34.94 -17.56
N LEU A 12 -5.68 35.23 -16.37
CA LEU A 12 -6.32 36.48 -15.93
C LEU A 12 -7.18 37.28 -16.93
N VAL A 13 -8.47 37.38 -16.62
CA VAL A 13 -9.41 38.38 -17.16
C VAL A 13 -9.53 39.54 -16.17
N LEU A 14 -9.02 40.71 -16.54
CA LEU A 14 -9.46 42.01 -16.03
C LEU A 14 -9.51 43.04 -17.17
N GLY A 15 -10.73 43.50 -17.49
CA GLY A 15 -11.05 44.85 -17.97
C GLY A 15 -10.81 45.24 -19.44
N GLY A 16 -11.89 45.64 -20.13
CA GLY A 16 -11.81 46.71 -21.14
C GLY A 16 -12.38 46.44 -22.54
N ARG A 17 -13.63 46.87 -22.73
CA ARG A 17 -14.29 47.48 -23.92
C ARG A 17 -13.93 47.07 -25.38
N ASP A 18 -15.04 46.77 -26.07
CA ASP A 18 -15.43 47.18 -27.43
C ASP A 18 -15.00 46.39 -28.68
N SER A 19 -16.06 46.14 -29.46
CA SER A 19 -16.18 46.04 -30.92
C SER A 19 -16.10 44.65 -31.59
N HIS A 20 -17.28 44.28 -32.11
CA HIS A 20 -17.61 43.43 -33.26
C HIS A 20 -16.47 42.68 -33.95
N THR A 21 -16.60 41.34 -34.00
CA THR A 21 -16.49 40.55 -35.23
C THR A 21 -16.89 39.09 -34.97
N ASP A 22 -17.66 38.54 -35.90
CA ASP A 22 -18.23 37.20 -35.90
C ASP A 22 -17.20 36.10 -35.59
N ARG A 23 -17.47 35.29 -34.55
CA ARG A 23 -16.78 34.01 -34.34
C ARG A 23 -17.66 32.88 -34.84
N ALA A 24 -17.22 32.27 -35.94
CA ALA A 24 -17.71 31.00 -36.43
C ALA A 24 -17.60 29.93 -35.34
N PHE A 25 -18.70 29.25 -35.05
CA PHE A 25 -18.70 28.02 -34.26
C PHE A 25 -18.11 26.89 -35.11
N VAL A 26 -16.95 26.36 -34.71
CA VAL A 26 -16.52 25.03 -35.16
C VAL A 26 -17.27 24.02 -34.30
N VAL A 27 -18.40 23.52 -34.81
CA VAL A 27 -19.06 22.33 -34.27
C VAL A 27 -18.23 21.13 -34.74
N LEU A 28 -17.50 20.50 -33.82
CA LEU A 28 -16.89 19.19 -34.07
C LEU A 28 -18.03 18.15 -34.09
N GLY A 29 -18.54 17.86 -35.28
CA GLY A 29 -19.45 16.73 -35.51
C GLY A 29 -18.73 15.39 -35.30
N PRO A 30 -19.45 14.32 -34.93
CA PRO A 30 -18.85 13.02 -34.66
C PRO A 30 -18.21 12.44 -35.93
N HIS A 31 -16.97 11.96 -35.78
CA HIS A 31 -16.28 11.20 -36.82
C HIS A 31 -17.09 9.97 -37.20
N VAL A 32 -17.54 9.93 -38.46
CA VAL A 32 -18.08 8.74 -39.11
C VAL A 32 -16.93 7.78 -39.40
N SER A 33 -16.78 6.73 -38.60
CA SER A 33 -15.94 5.58 -38.93
C SER A 33 -16.70 4.71 -39.95
N ARG A 34 -16.10 4.51 -41.13
CA ARG A 34 -16.60 3.58 -42.13
C ARG A 34 -16.52 2.14 -41.60
N SER A 35 -17.67 1.48 -41.60
CA SER A 35 -17.87 0.06 -41.41
C SER A 35 -17.05 -0.76 -42.43
N LEU A 36 -16.26 -1.70 -41.93
CA LEU A 36 -15.80 -2.88 -42.69
C LEU A 36 -16.73 -4.04 -42.33
N ALA A 37 -17.38 -4.62 -43.34
CA ALA A 37 -18.33 -5.71 -43.20
C ALA A 37 -17.65 -7.03 -42.78
N PRO A 38 -18.32 -7.91 -42.01
CA PRO A 38 -17.80 -9.22 -41.65
C PRO A 38 -17.93 -10.23 -42.81
N ALA A 39 -16.95 -11.14 -42.91
CA ALA A 39 -16.96 -12.26 -43.85
C ALA A 39 -18.01 -13.32 -43.45
N PRO A 40 -18.60 -14.06 -44.41
CA PRO A 40 -19.71 -14.99 -44.15
C PRO A 40 -19.25 -16.33 -43.52
N PRO A 41 -20.14 -17.04 -42.80
CA PRO A 41 -19.82 -18.31 -42.15
C PRO A 41 -19.90 -19.49 -43.13
N ALA A 42 -19.02 -20.48 -42.93
CA ALA A 42 -19.08 -21.79 -43.58
C ALA A 42 -19.95 -22.79 -42.76
N PRO A 43 -20.61 -23.77 -43.40
CA PRO A 43 -21.79 -24.43 -42.86
C PRO A 43 -21.50 -25.53 -41.83
N GLN A 44 -22.42 -25.67 -40.87
CA GLN A 44 -22.54 -26.83 -39.97
C GLN A 44 -23.35 -27.93 -40.65
N GLU A 45 -22.82 -29.14 -40.69
CA GLU A 45 -23.62 -30.37 -40.82
C GLU A 45 -23.59 -31.16 -39.50
N SER A 46 -24.80 -31.51 -39.08
CA SER A 46 -25.16 -32.36 -37.96
C SER A 46 -24.83 -33.83 -38.21
N HIS A 47 -24.48 -34.60 -37.17
CA HIS A 47 -25.24 -35.80 -36.81
C HIS A 47 -24.81 -36.38 -35.45
N GLN A 48 -25.79 -37.06 -34.86
CA GLN A 48 -25.90 -37.58 -33.49
C GLN A 48 -25.05 -38.82 -33.20
N SER A 49 -25.00 -39.11 -31.89
CA SER A 49 -25.06 -40.43 -31.21
C SER A 49 -23.77 -40.75 -30.42
N LYS A 50 -23.83 -40.69 -29.09
CA LYS A 50 -24.13 -41.80 -28.16
C LYS A 50 -23.25 -43.03 -28.43
N ILE A 51 -22.33 -43.35 -27.50
CA ILE A 51 -22.30 -44.57 -26.69
C ILE A 51 -20.96 -44.65 -25.91
N HIS A 52 -21.06 -45.28 -24.74
CA HIS A 52 -20.03 -45.71 -23.79
C HIS A 52 -18.69 -46.15 -24.36
N ASN A 53 -17.64 -46.01 -23.53
CA ASN A 53 -16.46 -46.86 -23.62
C ASN A 53 -16.14 -47.47 -22.26
N ASP A 54 -16.37 -48.78 -22.16
CA ASP A 54 -15.73 -49.69 -21.22
C ASP A 54 -14.50 -50.31 -21.92
N GLY A 55 -13.42 -50.48 -21.15
CA GLY A 55 -12.66 -51.73 -21.16
C GLY A 55 -11.55 -51.97 -22.20
N HIS A 56 -10.33 -52.06 -21.66
CA HIS A 56 -9.22 -52.97 -22.04
C HIS A 56 -8.49 -52.73 -23.39
N ALA A 57 -7.21 -52.37 -23.39
CA ALA A 57 -6.00 -53.17 -23.08
C ALA A 57 -5.66 -54.20 -24.19
N THR A 58 -4.54 -53.97 -24.89
CA THR A 58 -3.27 -54.75 -24.93
C THR A 58 -2.55 -54.56 -26.28
N ASP A 59 -1.21 -54.42 -26.20
CA ASP A 59 -0.09 -54.82 -27.10
C ASP A 59 -0.40 -55.16 -28.58
N ASP A 60 0.43 -54.86 -29.58
CA ASP A 60 1.87 -55.18 -29.65
C ASP A 60 2.52 -54.61 -30.94
N GLY A 61 3.85 -54.42 -30.92
CA GLY A 61 4.77 -54.70 -32.04
C GLY A 61 4.82 -53.84 -33.33
N GLY A 62 5.88 -53.01 -33.45
CA GLY A 62 6.88 -53.23 -34.52
C GLY A 62 7.07 -52.21 -35.67
N SER A 63 8.11 -51.36 -35.54
CA SER A 63 9.06 -50.86 -36.58
C SER A 63 8.51 -50.09 -37.81
N SER A 64 9.13 -49.08 -38.43
CA SER A 64 10.44 -48.41 -38.37
C SER A 64 10.29 -47.14 -39.24
N LEU A 65 10.92 -46.01 -38.89
CA LEU A 65 11.81 -45.24 -39.78
C LEU A 65 12.27 -43.94 -39.12
N ALA A 66 13.60 -43.79 -39.16
CA ALA A 66 14.49 -42.75 -38.65
C ALA A 66 14.00 -41.29 -38.71
N SER A 67 14.22 -40.58 -37.59
CA SER A 67 14.43 -39.13 -37.57
C SER A 67 15.54 -38.74 -36.58
N VAL A 68 16.43 -37.88 -37.05
CA VAL A 68 17.63 -37.32 -36.41
C VAL A 68 17.33 -36.67 -35.05
N PRO A 69 18.12 -36.88 -33.97
CA PRO A 69 17.87 -36.21 -32.70
C PRO A 69 18.51 -34.81 -32.64
N LEU A 70 17.68 -33.79 -32.44
CA LEU A 70 18.13 -32.51 -31.88
C LEU A 70 18.33 -32.72 -30.37
N SER A 71 19.58 -32.58 -29.93
CA SER A 71 19.96 -32.54 -28.52
C SER A 71 19.37 -31.31 -27.83
N PHE A 72 18.33 -31.51 -27.02
CA PHE A 72 17.97 -30.57 -25.95
C PHE A 72 18.58 -31.06 -24.64
N PHE A 73 19.43 -30.22 -24.04
CA PHE A 73 19.90 -30.35 -22.67
C PHE A 73 18.68 -30.29 -21.74
N VAL A 74 18.26 -31.44 -21.21
CA VAL A 74 17.43 -31.50 -20.01
C VAL A 74 18.40 -31.47 -18.83
N SER A 75 18.62 -30.28 -18.27
CA SER A 75 19.19 -30.17 -16.94
C SER A 75 18.11 -30.64 -15.97
N PRO A 76 18.39 -31.59 -15.05
CA PRO A 76 17.42 -31.93 -14.02
C PRO A 76 17.28 -30.71 -13.10
N THR A 77 16.14 -30.02 -13.21
CA THR A 77 15.71 -29.08 -12.18
C THR A 77 15.39 -29.92 -10.95
N LEU A 78 16.40 -30.08 -10.10
CA LEU A 78 16.17 -30.31 -8.68
C LEU A 78 15.21 -29.20 -8.21
N PRO A 79 14.16 -29.53 -7.44
CA PRO A 79 13.41 -28.49 -6.74
C PRO A 79 14.44 -27.68 -5.92
N PRO A 80 14.29 -26.36 -5.77
CA PRO A 80 15.15 -25.66 -4.84
C PRO A 80 14.87 -26.29 -3.47
N GLU A 81 15.80 -27.11 -3.00
CA GLU A 81 15.94 -27.38 -1.59
C GLU A 81 15.98 -26.00 -0.95
N ARG A 82 14.91 -25.61 -0.25
CA ARG A 82 15.04 -24.57 0.76
C ARG A 82 16.06 -25.15 1.73
N CYS A 83 17.33 -24.75 1.59
CA CYS A 83 18.25 -24.81 2.72
C CYS A 83 17.47 -24.22 3.89
N SER A 84 17.21 -25.04 4.91
CA SER A 84 16.62 -24.59 6.16
C SER A 84 17.67 -23.74 6.86
N ALA A 85 17.89 -22.53 6.35
CA ALA A 85 18.66 -21.51 7.03
C ALA A 85 18.06 -21.34 8.41
N SER A 86 18.89 -21.31 9.44
CA SER A 86 18.39 -21.04 10.79
C SER A 86 17.87 -19.61 10.86
N ASP A 87 16.98 -19.32 11.81
CA ASP A 87 16.49 -17.95 12.05
C ASP A 87 17.67 -16.95 12.18
N ALA A 88 18.80 -17.39 12.75
CA ALA A 88 20.00 -16.57 12.89
C ALA A 88 20.67 -16.25 11.55
N ASP A 89 20.70 -17.19 10.60
CA ASP A 89 21.30 -16.99 9.27
C ASP A 89 20.47 -16.01 8.43
N ILE A 90 19.14 -16.05 8.58
CA ILE A 90 18.21 -15.12 7.90
C ILE A 90 18.42 -13.70 8.43
N VAL A 91 18.43 -13.53 9.76
CA VAL A 91 18.63 -12.22 10.39
C VAL A 91 19.99 -11.64 10.04
N GLU A 92 21.04 -12.46 10.04
CA GLU A 92 22.39 -12.03 9.67
C GLU A 92 22.48 -11.62 8.19
N SER A 93 21.80 -12.34 7.30
CA SER A 93 21.71 -11.96 5.89
C SER A 93 21.03 -10.60 5.70
N MET A 94 19.91 -10.37 6.39
CA MET A 94 19.21 -9.07 6.38
C MET A 94 20.09 -7.93 6.90
N ARG A 95 20.89 -8.20 7.95
CA ARG A 95 21.86 -7.23 8.48
C ARG A 95 22.89 -6.86 7.42
N ILE A 96 23.52 -7.86 6.80
CA ILE A 96 24.54 -7.68 5.76
C ILE A 96 23.96 -6.93 4.55
N GLU A 97 22.77 -7.30 4.08
CA GLU A 97 22.06 -6.63 2.99
C GLU A 97 21.91 -5.12 3.26
N SER A 98 21.36 -4.77 4.43
CA SER A 98 21.14 -3.36 4.79
C SER A 98 22.44 -2.56 4.94
N GLU A 99 23.51 -3.17 5.44
CA GLU A 99 24.82 -2.53 5.57
C GLU A 99 25.50 -2.33 4.21
N MET A 100 25.34 -3.27 3.28
CA MET A 100 25.78 -3.10 1.89
C MET A 100 25.01 -1.97 1.20
N GLU A 101 23.70 -1.90 1.41
CA GLU A 101 22.88 -0.81 0.87
C GLU A 101 23.31 0.54 1.44
N MET A 102 23.61 0.63 2.73
CA MET A 102 24.13 1.84 3.36
C MET A 102 25.46 2.33 2.74
N LYS A 103 26.33 1.41 2.30
CA LYS A 103 27.56 1.79 1.57
C LYS A 103 27.22 2.45 0.23
N ARG A 104 26.28 1.89 -0.53
CA ARG A 104 25.80 2.48 -1.80
C ARG A 104 25.16 3.84 -1.57
N VAL A 105 24.35 3.99 -0.53
CA VAL A 105 23.73 5.27 -0.13
C VAL A 105 24.81 6.33 0.13
N ALA A 106 25.87 5.98 0.86
CA ALA A 106 26.96 6.90 1.19
C ALA A 106 27.76 7.39 -0.03
N GLU A 107 27.79 6.61 -1.12
CA GLU A 107 28.42 6.98 -2.40
C GLU A 107 27.51 7.85 -3.28
N THR A 108 26.20 7.82 -3.02
CA THR A 108 25.17 8.34 -3.91
C THR A 108 24.61 9.69 -3.47
N ILE A 109 24.51 9.92 -2.15
CA ILE A 109 23.96 11.16 -1.60
C ILE A 109 25.03 12.26 -1.58
N PRO A 110 24.72 13.50 -2.03
CA PRO A 110 25.62 14.65 -1.93
C PRO A 110 26.08 14.92 -0.49
N ARG A 111 27.33 15.38 -0.31
CA ARG A 111 27.90 15.63 1.04
C ARG A 111 27.19 16.75 1.82
N ASP A 112 26.54 17.66 1.12
CA ASP A 112 25.78 18.79 1.64
C ASP A 112 24.28 18.52 1.76
N ALA A 113 23.84 17.28 1.49
CA ALA A 113 22.45 16.88 1.70
C ALA A 113 22.06 17.12 3.18
N PRO A 114 20.84 17.62 3.45
CA PRO A 114 20.35 17.87 4.81
C PRO A 114 19.91 16.57 5.51
N THR A 115 20.69 15.50 5.34
CA THR A 115 20.45 14.15 5.84
C THR A 115 21.71 13.62 6.49
N ARG A 116 21.59 13.12 7.71
CA ARG A 116 22.73 12.57 8.43
C ARG A 116 22.80 11.05 8.29
N LEU A 117 23.92 10.56 7.78
CA LEU A 117 24.20 9.13 7.66
C LEU A 117 24.78 8.59 8.97
N ILE A 118 24.06 7.65 9.60
CA ILE A 118 24.46 7.01 10.85
C ILE A 118 25.13 5.67 10.53
N ARG A 119 26.44 5.61 10.77
CA ARG A 119 27.31 4.47 10.44
C ARG A 119 27.72 3.65 11.65
N SER A 120 27.47 4.16 12.86
CA SER A 120 27.61 3.43 14.12
C SER A 120 26.56 3.87 15.12
N LYS A 121 26.24 3.00 16.09
CA LYS A 121 25.20 3.26 17.10
C LYS A 121 25.46 4.53 17.92
N ASP A 122 26.74 4.79 18.23
CA ASP A 122 27.15 5.94 19.06
C ASP A 122 26.94 7.30 18.38
N GLN A 123 26.69 7.32 17.06
CA GLN A 123 26.46 8.57 16.34
C GLN A 123 25.06 9.12 16.57
N LEU A 124 24.09 8.30 16.98
CA LEU A 124 22.72 8.75 17.16
C LEU A 124 22.48 9.20 18.61
N ASN A 125 22.72 10.47 18.93
CA ASN A 125 22.20 11.07 20.16
C ASN A 125 20.70 11.38 19.99
N HIS A 126 19.86 10.75 20.81
CA HIS A 126 18.40 10.87 20.76
C HIS A 126 17.80 10.99 22.18
N ASP A 127 18.57 11.51 23.14
CA ASP A 127 18.09 11.69 24.51
C ASP A 127 16.86 12.62 24.58
N ASP A 128 16.82 13.62 23.69
CA ASP A 128 15.71 14.57 23.56
C ASP A 128 14.42 13.94 22.98
N ILE A 129 14.53 12.82 22.27
CA ILE A 129 13.40 12.08 21.71
C ILE A 129 12.75 11.23 22.80
N THR A 130 11.46 11.47 23.05
CA THR A 130 10.65 10.73 24.02
C THR A 130 9.65 9.78 23.40
N ASN A 131 9.27 10.02 22.14
CA ASN A 131 8.24 9.26 21.46
C ASN A 131 8.78 8.65 20.17
N TYR A 132 8.50 7.37 19.95
CA TYR A 132 8.94 6.62 18.77
C TYR A 132 7.72 6.03 18.08
N LEU A 133 7.56 6.37 16.80
CA LEU A 133 6.56 5.80 15.92
C LEU A 133 7.31 4.92 14.93
N PHE A 134 7.05 3.62 14.97
CA PHE A 134 7.67 2.66 14.08
C PHE A 134 6.67 2.23 13.03
N ASP A 135 7.07 2.25 11.76
CA ASP A 135 6.46 1.34 10.80
C ASP A 135 6.80 -0.13 11.16
N CYS A 136 6.08 -1.07 10.56
CA CYS A 136 6.16 -2.48 10.90
C CYS A 136 6.91 -3.29 9.84
N ASP A 137 6.30 -3.45 8.66
CA ASP A 137 6.83 -4.28 7.58
C ASP A 137 8.06 -3.58 6.96
N GLY A 138 9.18 -4.28 6.85
CA GLY A 138 10.45 -3.69 6.39
C GLY A 138 11.22 -2.92 7.45
N VAL A 139 10.64 -2.62 8.62
CA VAL A 139 11.32 -1.94 9.75
C VAL A 139 11.54 -2.85 10.95
N LEU A 140 10.48 -3.53 11.40
CA LEU A 140 10.50 -4.43 12.55
C LEU A 140 10.55 -5.90 12.13
N TYR A 141 10.03 -6.22 10.95
CA TYR A 141 10.04 -7.58 10.42
C TYR A 141 9.87 -7.64 8.90
N ARG A 142 10.18 -8.80 8.31
CA ARG A 142 9.91 -9.14 6.91
C ARG A 142 9.24 -10.51 6.89
N GLY A 143 7.96 -10.55 6.50
CA GLY A 143 7.17 -11.76 6.63
C GLY A 143 7.00 -12.18 8.10
N THR A 144 7.57 -13.32 8.48
CA THR A 144 7.52 -13.85 9.85
C THR A 144 8.78 -13.57 10.66
N ASP A 145 9.82 -13.02 10.03
CA ASP A 145 11.15 -12.91 10.61
C ASP A 145 11.40 -11.49 11.10
N ALA A 146 11.86 -11.35 12.34
CA ALA A 146 12.19 -10.06 12.93
C ALA A 146 13.41 -9.43 12.26
N MET A 147 13.40 -8.10 12.13
CA MET A 147 14.57 -7.35 11.67
C MET A 147 15.72 -7.41 12.69
N PRO A 148 16.98 -7.22 12.24
CA PRO A 148 18.14 -7.32 13.12
C PRO A 148 18.04 -6.39 14.33
N SER A 149 18.08 -7.00 15.52
CA SER A 149 17.95 -6.36 16.84
C SER A 149 16.63 -5.61 17.07
N ALA A 150 15.57 -5.85 16.29
CA ALA A 150 14.27 -5.20 16.49
C ALA A 150 13.71 -5.45 17.90
N SER A 151 13.70 -6.71 18.35
CA SER A 151 13.24 -7.09 19.69
C SER A 151 13.98 -6.38 20.82
N SER A 152 15.33 -6.38 20.79
CA SER A 152 16.13 -5.75 21.83
C SER A 152 15.97 -4.24 21.83
N THR A 153 15.86 -3.63 20.65
CA THR A 153 15.64 -2.19 20.49
C THR A 153 14.32 -1.74 21.10
N ILE A 154 13.21 -2.40 20.74
CA ILE A 154 11.88 -2.06 21.26
C ILE A 154 11.85 -2.23 22.77
N LYS A 155 12.40 -3.35 23.28
CA LYS A 155 12.50 -3.57 24.72
C LYS A 155 13.32 -2.49 25.42
N ALA A 156 14.48 -2.12 24.89
CA ALA A 156 15.34 -1.11 25.48
C ALA A 156 14.68 0.28 25.53
N LEU A 157 13.90 0.65 24.51
CA LEU A 157 13.14 1.90 24.50
C LEU A 157 12.03 1.90 25.57
N ILE A 158 11.28 0.80 25.69
CA ILE A 158 10.25 0.64 26.72
C ILE A 158 10.86 0.67 28.12
N ASP A 159 11.95 -0.07 28.36
CA ASP A 159 12.64 -0.12 29.66
C ASP A 159 13.19 1.26 30.07
N LYS A 160 13.52 2.12 29.09
CA LYS A 160 13.94 3.52 29.30
C LYS A 160 12.78 4.49 29.50
N GLY A 161 11.53 4.01 29.53
CA GLY A 161 10.33 4.82 29.70
C GLY A 161 10.01 5.71 28.49
N LYS A 162 10.46 5.32 27.29
CA LYS A 162 10.07 6.00 26.05
C LYS A 162 8.68 5.55 25.63
N ASN A 163 7.91 6.44 25.02
CA ASN A 163 6.63 6.09 24.41
C ASN A 163 6.89 5.42 23.07
N VAL A 164 6.35 4.22 22.86
CA VAL A 164 6.56 3.43 21.64
C VAL A 164 5.21 3.11 21.01
N PHE A 165 5.06 3.43 19.72
CA PHE A 165 3.87 3.18 18.92
C PHE A 165 4.24 2.49 17.61
N PHE A 166 3.36 1.63 17.14
CA PHE A 166 3.48 0.87 15.89
C PHE A 166 2.44 1.41 14.91
N VAL A 167 2.90 2.21 13.94
CA VAL A 167 2.07 2.95 12.98
C VAL A 167 2.21 2.29 11.62
N THR A 168 1.22 1.50 11.19
CA THR A 168 1.27 0.74 9.93
C THR A 168 0.13 1.11 8.98
N ASN A 169 0.46 1.21 7.69
CA ASN A 169 -0.55 1.36 6.63
C ASN A 169 -1.28 0.05 6.31
N ASN A 170 -0.83 -1.08 6.85
CA ASN A 170 -1.49 -2.37 6.64
C ASN A 170 -2.85 -2.41 7.36
N ALA A 171 -3.93 -2.41 6.58
CA ALA A 171 -5.31 -2.47 7.07
C ALA A 171 -5.85 -3.90 7.20
N ALA A 172 -5.03 -4.92 6.94
CA ALA A 172 -5.50 -6.30 6.86
C ALA A 172 -5.93 -6.86 8.22
N SER A 173 -5.31 -6.39 9.30
CA SER A 173 -5.47 -6.89 10.66
C SER A 173 -6.12 -5.86 11.58
N SER A 174 -6.92 -6.35 12.52
CA SER A 174 -7.36 -5.58 13.69
C SER A 174 -6.17 -5.25 14.61
N ARG A 175 -6.37 -4.32 15.57
CA ARG A 175 -5.35 -3.97 16.57
C ARG A 175 -4.90 -5.16 17.39
N SER A 176 -5.82 -5.99 17.84
CA SER A 176 -5.50 -7.16 18.65
C SER A 176 -4.69 -8.20 17.85
N GLU A 177 -5.00 -8.38 16.56
CA GLU A 177 -4.23 -9.24 15.67
C GLU A 177 -2.84 -8.68 15.37
N LEU A 178 -2.74 -7.36 15.13
CA LEU A 178 -1.45 -6.68 14.94
C LEU A 178 -0.57 -6.82 16.18
N LYS A 179 -1.12 -6.61 17.39
CA LYS A 179 -0.43 -6.85 18.65
C LYS A 179 0.06 -8.29 18.75
N GLY A 180 -0.82 -9.27 18.53
CA GLY A 180 -0.46 -10.68 18.61
C GLY A 180 0.64 -11.08 17.61
N LYS A 181 0.60 -10.52 16.39
CA LYS A 181 1.66 -10.68 15.38
C LYS A 181 2.98 -10.11 15.89
N LEU A 182 2.98 -8.86 16.38
CA LEU A 182 4.18 -8.20 16.87
C LEU A 182 4.78 -8.90 18.09
N GLU A 183 3.98 -9.33 19.07
CA GLU A 183 4.48 -10.08 20.23
C GLU A 183 5.14 -11.40 19.82
N LYS A 184 4.58 -12.09 18.83
CA LYS A 184 5.14 -13.33 18.28
C LYS A 184 6.46 -13.07 17.56
N VAL A 185 6.49 -12.10 16.65
CA VAL A 185 7.65 -11.81 15.80
C VAL A 185 8.80 -11.22 16.62
N LEU A 186 8.49 -10.27 17.51
CA LEU A 186 9.47 -9.65 18.40
C LEU A 186 9.81 -10.51 19.61
N ARG A 187 9.15 -11.66 19.80
CA ARG A 187 9.37 -12.60 20.91
C ARG A 187 9.25 -11.92 22.29
N CYS A 188 8.24 -11.05 22.44
CA CYS A 188 7.98 -10.26 23.65
C CYS A 188 6.53 -10.44 24.15
N PRO A 189 6.15 -11.67 24.56
CA PRO A 189 4.77 -11.95 24.96
C PRO A 189 4.33 -11.06 26.13
N ASN A 190 3.10 -10.56 26.08
CA ASN A 190 2.47 -9.71 27.10
C ASN A 190 3.24 -8.41 27.42
N THR A 191 4.13 -7.97 26.52
CA THR A 191 4.90 -6.73 26.69
C THR A 191 4.21 -5.55 26.02
N LEU A 192 3.40 -5.79 24.98
CA LEU A 192 2.78 -4.75 24.16
C LEU A 192 1.32 -4.53 24.56
N THR A 193 0.83 -3.30 24.37
CA THR A 193 -0.57 -2.95 24.65
C THR A 193 -1.31 -2.55 23.37
N ASP A 194 -2.65 -2.56 23.41
CA ASP A 194 -3.45 -2.20 22.24
C ASP A 194 -3.32 -0.71 21.89
N GLU A 195 -3.03 0.14 22.89
CA GLU A 195 -2.78 1.58 22.71
C GLU A 195 -1.54 1.85 21.87
N MET A 196 -0.57 0.95 21.88
CA MET A 196 0.63 1.03 21.04
C MET A 196 0.33 0.73 19.57
N MET A 197 -0.83 0.16 19.23
CA MET A 197 -1.17 -0.31 17.89
C MET A 197 -1.97 0.74 17.10
N ILE A 198 -1.35 1.35 16.10
CA ILE A 198 -1.96 2.38 15.24
C ILE A 198 -1.97 1.86 13.80
N GLY A 199 -2.79 0.83 13.55
CA GLY A 199 -3.05 0.32 12.21
C GLY A 199 -4.06 1.17 11.44
N SER A 200 -3.89 1.29 10.13
CA SER A 200 -4.76 2.10 9.28
C SER A 200 -6.25 1.69 9.29
N ALA A 201 -6.56 0.42 9.56
CA ALA A 201 -7.94 -0.03 9.79
C ALA A 201 -8.59 0.63 11.02
N TYR A 202 -7.86 0.64 12.14
CA TYR A 202 -8.28 1.31 13.36
C TYR A 202 -8.39 2.82 13.17
N VAL A 203 -7.41 3.43 12.49
CA VAL A 203 -7.45 4.87 12.19
C VAL A 203 -8.67 5.21 11.34
N ALA A 204 -9.01 4.39 10.33
CA ALA A 204 -10.22 4.60 9.53
C ALA A 204 -11.48 4.58 10.41
N ALA A 205 -11.59 3.62 11.32
CA ALA A 205 -12.70 3.56 12.27
C ALA A 205 -12.77 4.80 13.19
N GLN A 206 -11.64 5.29 13.71
CA GLN A 206 -11.59 6.52 14.52
C GLN A 206 -11.92 7.77 13.71
N TYR A 207 -11.46 7.82 12.46
CA TYR A 207 -11.79 8.91 11.55
C TYR A 207 -13.29 8.97 11.30
N LEU A 208 -13.94 7.84 11.00
CA LEU A 208 -15.39 7.78 10.83
C LEU A 208 -16.12 8.24 12.10
N LYS A 209 -15.71 7.80 13.29
CA LYS A 209 -16.27 8.27 14.57
C LYS A 209 -16.17 9.78 14.76
N SER A 210 -15.09 10.39 14.28
CA SER A 210 -14.91 11.83 14.39
C SER A 210 -15.76 12.65 13.40
N LYS A 211 -16.25 12.03 12.33
CA LYS A 211 -16.94 12.70 11.22
C LYS A 211 -18.43 12.39 11.16
N LEU A 212 -18.83 11.19 11.56
CA LEU A 212 -20.23 10.76 11.56
C LEU A 212 -20.86 11.03 12.93
N PRO A 213 -22.19 11.25 12.99
CA PRO A 213 -22.90 11.44 14.24
C PRO A 213 -22.70 10.27 15.21
N ASN A 214 -22.47 10.59 16.49
CA ASN A 214 -22.33 9.58 17.55
C ASN A 214 -23.64 8.84 17.84
N GLU A 215 -24.78 9.43 17.51
CA GLU A 215 -26.10 8.83 17.70
C GLU A 215 -26.88 8.91 16.39
N TYR A 216 -27.24 7.74 15.87
CA TYR A 216 -28.23 7.59 14.82
C TYR A 216 -29.55 7.20 15.50
N PRO A 217 -30.66 7.92 15.26
CA PRO A 217 -31.95 7.58 15.88
C PRO A 217 -32.38 6.16 15.50
N ASN A 218 -32.32 5.24 16.47
CA ASN A 218 -32.71 3.83 16.34
C ASN A 218 -31.89 3.00 15.31
N SER A 219 -30.71 3.44 14.90
CA SER A 219 -29.83 2.69 13.98
C SER A 219 -28.35 2.98 14.21
N SER A 220 -27.47 2.38 13.40
CA SER A 220 -26.05 2.73 13.28
C SER A 220 -25.78 3.33 11.90
N ALA A 221 -24.70 4.10 11.77
CA ALA A 221 -24.23 4.54 10.45
C ALA A 221 -23.84 3.33 9.60
N LYS A 222 -24.22 3.35 8.33
CA LYS A 222 -23.96 2.28 7.36
C LYS A 222 -22.65 2.52 6.65
N VAL A 223 -21.70 1.59 6.77
CA VAL A 223 -20.39 1.65 6.16
C VAL A 223 -20.23 0.49 5.19
N HIS A 224 -19.98 0.80 3.91
CA HIS A 224 -19.57 -0.20 2.94
C HIS A 224 -18.05 -0.33 2.92
N VAL A 225 -17.55 -1.55 2.89
CA VAL A 225 -16.12 -1.84 2.95
C VAL A 225 -15.69 -2.62 1.71
N ILE A 226 -14.67 -2.11 1.03
CA ILE A 226 -13.81 -2.90 0.15
C ILE A 226 -12.53 -3.16 0.93
N GLY A 227 -12.24 -4.42 1.28
CA GLY A 227 -11.11 -4.75 2.13
C GLY A 227 -11.25 -6.09 2.84
N THR A 228 -10.31 -6.37 3.75
CA THR A 228 -10.25 -7.61 4.51
C THR A 228 -11.26 -7.68 5.65
N SER A 229 -11.43 -8.86 6.24
CA SER A 229 -12.22 -9.08 7.44
C SER A 229 -11.72 -8.28 8.65
N GLY A 230 -10.40 -8.08 8.78
CA GLY A 230 -9.82 -7.27 9.85
C GLY A 230 -10.25 -5.80 9.79
N LEU A 231 -10.33 -5.22 8.59
CA LEU A 231 -10.88 -3.88 8.38
C LEU A 231 -12.38 -3.83 8.76
N CYS A 232 -13.16 -4.80 8.30
CA CYS A 232 -14.57 -4.91 8.70
C CYS A 232 -14.72 -5.00 10.22
N GLY A 233 -13.89 -5.81 10.88
CA GLY A 233 -13.89 -6.01 12.33
C GLY A 233 -13.61 -4.73 13.12
N GLU A 234 -12.64 -3.91 12.71
CA GLU A 234 -12.35 -2.63 13.34
C GLU A 234 -13.51 -1.64 13.20
N ILE A 235 -14.11 -1.56 12.00
CA ILE A 235 -15.25 -0.66 11.74
C ILE A 235 -16.48 -1.11 12.54
N MET A 236 -16.78 -2.41 12.58
CA MET A 236 -17.87 -2.96 13.42
C MET A 236 -17.63 -2.72 14.91
N SER A 237 -16.40 -2.92 15.39
CA SER A 237 -16.02 -2.65 16.79
C SER A 237 -16.16 -1.17 17.16
N ALA A 238 -16.20 -0.29 16.18
CA ALA A 238 -16.47 1.12 16.35
C ALA A 238 -17.98 1.45 16.49
N GLY A 239 -18.87 0.47 16.27
CA GLY A 239 -20.33 0.63 16.40
C GLY A 239 -21.06 0.91 15.07
N PHE A 240 -20.38 0.75 13.93
CA PHE A 240 -20.97 0.93 12.61
C PHE A 240 -21.59 -0.35 12.07
N ASP A 241 -22.64 -0.21 11.26
CA ASP A 241 -23.23 -1.31 10.48
C ASP A 241 -22.41 -1.51 9.21
N VAL A 242 -21.83 -2.69 9.02
CA VAL A 242 -20.85 -2.96 7.95
C VAL A 242 -21.45 -3.87 6.89
N SER A 243 -21.24 -3.48 5.63
CA SER A 243 -21.51 -4.31 4.45
C SER A 243 -20.27 -4.43 3.56
N GLY A 244 -20.24 -5.40 2.65
CA GLY A 244 -19.09 -5.65 1.77
C GLY A 244 -18.08 -6.61 2.41
N GLY A 245 -16.78 -6.32 2.27
CA GLY A 245 -15.70 -7.16 2.79
C GLY A 245 -15.47 -8.45 1.97
N PRO A 246 -14.69 -9.41 2.52
CA PRO A 246 -14.37 -10.65 1.83
C PRO A 246 -15.60 -11.56 1.64
N ASP A 247 -16.61 -11.49 2.50
CA ASP A 247 -17.78 -12.38 2.40
C ASP A 247 -18.70 -12.04 1.21
N SER A 248 -18.37 -11.01 0.43
CA SER A 248 -19.06 -10.67 -0.83
C SER A 248 -18.63 -11.54 -2.04
N ILE A 249 -17.85 -12.61 -1.81
CA ILE A 249 -17.22 -13.47 -2.83
C ILE A 249 -18.18 -14.46 -3.53
N ASP A 250 -19.37 -14.73 -2.98
CA ASP A 250 -20.32 -15.70 -3.57
C ASP A 250 -20.93 -15.27 -4.92
N ALA A 251 -20.61 -14.06 -5.40
CA ALA A 251 -21.04 -13.54 -6.69
C ALA A 251 -19.94 -13.62 -7.77
N PRO A 252 -20.29 -13.68 -9.06
CA PRO A 252 -19.32 -13.61 -10.15
C PRO A 252 -18.40 -12.38 -10.03
N SER A 253 -17.10 -12.51 -10.31
CA SER A 253 -16.14 -11.39 -10.20
C SER A 253 -16.36 -10.27 -11.23
N GLY A 254 -17.02 -10.58 -12.35
CA GLY A 254 -17.45 -9.60 -13.34
C GLY A 254 -18.83 -9.02 -13.04
N MET A 255 -19.19 -7.94 -13.73
CA MET A 255 -20.53 -7.36 -13.70
C MET A 255 -20.91 -6.86 -15.10
N SER A 256 -21.95 -7.44 -15.69
CA SER A 256 -22.48 -7.00 -16.98
C SER A 256 -23.36 -5.74 -16.84
N ARG A 257 -23.72 -5.12 -17.97
CA ARG A 257 -24.62 -3.96 -17.99
C ARG A 257 -26.02 -4.31 -17.47
N ASP A 258 -26.56 -5.43 -17.93
CA ASP A 258 -27.89 -5.90 -17.56
C ASP A 258 -27.90 -6.34 -16.09
N GLU A 259 -26.84 -7.03 -15.65
CA GLU A 259 -26.69 -7.42 -14.24
C GLU A 259 -26.63 -6.21 -13.29
N LEU A 260 -25.93 -5.14 -13.68
CA LEU A 260 -25.89 -3.92 -12.87
C LEU A 260 -27.25 -3.19 -12.86
N ALA A 261 -27.95 -3.19 -14.01
CA ALA A 261 -29.27 -2.59 -14.12
C ALA A 261 -30.31 -3.32 -13.23
N ASP A 262 -30.19 -4.64 -13.12
CA ASP A 262 -31.07 -5.49 -12.33
C ASP A 262 -30.56 -5.70 -10.88
N TYR A 263 -29.40 -5.16 -10.53
CA TYR A 263 -28.80 -5.38 -9.21
C TYR A 263 -29.64 -4.74 -8.10
N SER A 264 -30.11 -5.57 -7.17
CA SER A 264 -30.83 -5.10 -5.99
C SER A 264 -29.84 -4.65 -4.91
N PHE A 265 -29.74 -3.34 -4.74
CA PHE A 265 -28.92 -2.73 -3.70
C PHE A 265 -29.64 -2.73 -2.34
N PRO A 266 -28.90 -2.79 -1.22
CA PRO A 266 -29.48 -2.67 0.11
C PRO A 266 -30.37 -1.43 0.29
N GLU A 267 -31.37 -1.54 1.16
CA GLU A 267 -32.25 -0.41 1.46
C GLU A 267 -31.51 0.73 2.18
N GLY A 268 -31.77 1.95 1.71
CA GLY A 268 -31.19 3.19 2.24
C GLY A 268 -29.77 3.50 1.75
N PRO A 269 -29.33 4.76 1.87
CA PRO A 269 -27.98 5.17 1.52
C PRO A 269 -26.94 4.63 2.52
N ILE A 270 -25.70 4.49 2.07
CA ILE A 270 -24.54 4.35 2.96
C ILE A 270 -24.12 5.72 3.50
N ASP A 271 -23.54 5.77 4.68
CA ASP A 271 -22.94 6.97 5.28
C ASP A 271 -21.45 7.10 4.93
N ALA A 272 -20.78 5.95 4.70
CA ALA A 272 -19.39 5.94 4.28
C ALA A 272 -19.04 4.71 3.42
N LEU A 273 -18.06 4.90 2.55
CA LEU A 273 -17.33 3.85 1.85
C LEU A 273 -15.86 3.89 2.30
N VAL A 274 -15.35 2.76 2.79
CA VAL A 274 -13.94 2.60 3.18
C VAL A 274 -13.26 1.61 2.26
N VAL A 275 -12.12 1.99 1.71
CA VAL A 275 -11.30 1.16 0.81
C VAL A 275 -9.96 0.86 1.48
N GLY A 276 -9.75 -0.41 1.78
CA GLY A 276 -8.48 -1.00 2.14
C GLY A 276 -8.07 -2.11 1.17
N LEU A 277 -6.90 -2.70 1.41
CA LEU A 277 -6.37 -3.76 0.56
C LEU A 277 -7.38 -4.92 0.48
N ASP A 278 -7.68 -5.34 -0.74
CA ASP A 278 -8.60 -6.44 -1.05
C ASP A 278 -7.99 -7.27 -2.18
N ASN A 279 -7.45 -8.45 -1.84
CA ASN A 279 -6.84 -9.35 -2.83
C ASN A 279 -7.87 -9.96 -3.79
N ASP A 280 -9.14 -9.91 -3.43
CA ASP A 280 -10.28 -10.37 -4.24
C ASP A 280 -11.04 -9.16 -4.83
N PHE A 281 -10.38 -8.00 -4.93
CA PHE A 281 -10.91 -6.83 -5.61
C PHE A 281 -11.23 -7.18 -7.06
N ASN A 282 -12.44 -6.83 -7.48
CA ASN A 282 -12.94 -7.21 -8.80
C ASN A 282 -13.90 -6.14 -9.36
N TYR A 283 -14.25 -6.31 -10.63
CA TYR A 283 -15.07 -5.33 -11.34
C TYR A 283 -16.47 -5.19 -10.72
N ARG A 284 -17.05 -6.27 -10.17
CA ARG A 284 -18.32 -6.23 -9.46
C ARG A 284 -18.26 -5.33 -8.22
N LYS A 285 -17.25 -5.50 -7.35
CA LYS A 285 -17.03 -4.64 -6.18
C LYS A 285 -16.87 -3.17 -6.58
N LEU A 286 -16.11 -2.89 -7.63
CA LEU A 286 -15.93 -1.55 -8.19
C LEU A 286 -17.27 -0.93 -8.64
N CYS A 287 -18.08 -1.66 -9.40
CA CYS A 287 -19.38 -1.19 -9.86
C CYS A 287 -20.36 -0.92 -8.71
N ILE A 288 -20.44 -1.82 -7.74
CA ILE A 288 -21.32 -1.68 -6.56
C ILE A 288 -20.90 -0.44 -5.77
N ALA A 289 -19.61 -0.31 -5.43
CA ALA A 289 -19.10 0.81 -4.67
C ALA A 289 -19.32 2.16 -5.37
N ASN A 290 -19.12 2.21 -6.70
CA ASN A 290 -19.40 3.39 -7.50
C ASN A 290 -20.87 3.82 -7.40
N VAL A 291 -21.81 2.89 -7.55
CA VAL A 291 -23.25 3.22 -7.44
C VAL A 291 -23.64 3.60 -6.01
N LEU A 292 -23.05 2.98 -4.99
CA LEU A 292 -23.29 3.36 -3.59
C LEU A 292 -22.86 4.81 -3.32
N LEU A 293 -21.73 5.26 -3.86
CA LEU A 293 -21.30 6.66 -3.79
C LEU A 293 -22.22 7.61 -4.57
N GLN A 294 -22.80 7.16 -5.69
CA GLN A 294 -23.77 7.97 -6.46
C GLN A 294 -25.10 8.14 -5.72
N ARG A 295 -25.54 7.09 -5.00
CA ARG A 295 -26.79 7.11 -4.23
C ARG A 295 -26.75 8.06 -3.04
N ASN A 296 -25.56 8.33 -2.50
CA ASN A 296 -25.36 9.33 -1.47
C ASN A 296 -24.11 10.18 -1.77
N PRO A 297 -24.27 11.35 -2.41
CA PRO A 297 -23.16 12.27 -2.68
C PRO A 297 -22.41 12.73 -1.42
N ASP A 298 -23.09 12.75 -0.27
CA ASP A 298 -22.53 13.18 1.01
C ASP A 298 -21.84 12.04 1.79
N ALA A 299 -21.95 10.79 1.32
CA ALA A 299 -21.28 9.66 1.95
C ALA A 299 -19.77 9.90 1.99
N LEU A 300 -19.12 9.65 3.12
CA LEU A 300 -17.67 9.76 3.24
C LEU A 300 -17.00 8.75 2.31
N PHE A 301 -15.96 9.17 1.60
CA PHE A 301 -15.13 8.28 0.79
C PHE A 301 -13.74 8.26 1.39
N VAL A 302 -13.33 7.11 1.95
CA VAL A 302 -12.14 6.98 2.80
C VAL A 302 -11.24 5.87 2.28
N ALA A 303 -9.94 6.14 2.21
CA ALA A 303 -8.90 5.17 1.91
C ALA A 303 -8.05 4.92 3.16
N THR A 304 -7.82 3.66 3.52
CA THR A 304 -6.97 3.33 4.67
C THR A 304 -5.51 3.73 4.45
N ASN A 305 -5.03 3.66 3.22
CA ASN A 305 -3.76 4.20 2.75
C ASN A 305 -3.79 4.38 1.21
N LEU A 306 -2.78 5.01 0.62
CA LEU A 306 -2.63 5.17 -0.83
C LEU A 306 -1.36 4.49 -1.37
N ASP A 307 -0.88 3.46 -0.69
CA ASP A 307 0.36 2.79 -1.06
C ASP A 307 0.16 2.10 -2.42
N ALA A 308 1.02 2.44 -3.38
CA ALA A 308 0.85 1.99 -4.76
C ALA A 308 1.11 0.48 -4.92
N TYR A 309 2.06 -0.05 -4.16
CA TYR A 309 2.47 -1.44 -4.16
C TYR A 309 3.25 -1.81 -2.90
N ASP A 310 3.26 -3.11 -2.63
CA ASP A 310 4.16 -3.81 -1.70
C ASP A 310 5.20 -4.62 -2.48
N LEU A 311 6.32 -4.96 -1.81
CA LEU A 311 7.37 -5.79 -2.38
C LEU A 311 7.23 -7.25 -1.93
N VAL A 312 7.25 -8.18 -2.89
CA VAL A 312 7.12 -9.61 -2.62
C VAL A 312 8.17 -10.45 -3.37
N GLY A 313 8.62 -11.52 -2.72
CA GLY A 313 9.62 -12.44 -3.29
C GLY A 313 11.05 -11.93 -3.22
N ALA A 314 12.01 -12.83 -3.48
CA ALA A 314 13.45 -12.52 -3.41
C ALA A 314 13.92 -11.52 -4.49
N ASP A 315 13.16 -11.40 -5.58
CA ASP A 315 13.38 -10.48 -6.70
C ASP A 315 12.59 -9.16 -6.57
N ALA A 316 11.97 -8.90 -5.42
CA ALA A 316 11.25 -7.65 -5.11
C ALA A 316 10.17 -7.27 -6.14
N ARG A 317 9.29 -8.22 -6.49
CA ARG A 317 8.16 -7.95 -7.39
C ARG A 317 7.15 -7.00 -6.74
N HIS A 318 6.54 -6.15 -7.55
CA HIS A 318 5.50 -5.23 -7.10
C HIS A 318 4.14 -5.95 -7.06
N LEU A 319 3.60 -6.12 -5.86
CA LEU A 319 2.21 -6.53 -5.65
C LEU A 319 1.35 -5.25 -5.53
N PRO A 320 0.28 -5.07 -6.32
CA PRO A 320 -0.57 -3.89 -6.23
C PRO A 320 -1.07 -3.64 -4.80
N GLY A 321 -0.88 -2.39 -4.33
CA GLY A 321 -1.32 -1.96 -3.01
C GLY A 321 -2.71 -1.30 -3.06
N ASN A 322 -3.20 -0.85 -1.90
CA ASN A 322 -4.52 -0.23 -1.80
C ASN A 322 -4.68 1.01 -2.70
N GLY A 323 -3.61 1.77 -2.92
CA GLY A 323 -3.64 2.94 -3.79
C GLY A 323 -4.11 2.62 -5.21
N ALA A 324 -3.81 1.42 -5.73
CA ALA A 324 -4.29 1.00 -7.05
C ALA A 324 -5.81 0.78 -7.07
N LEU A 325 -6.38 0.22 -6.01
CA LEU A 325 -7.81 -0.03 -5.86
C LEU A 325 -8.57 1.29 -5.71
N VAL A 326 -8.03 2.19 -4.88
CA VAL A 326 -8.57 3.54 -4.68
C VAL A 326 -8.56 4.30 -6.00
N ALA A 327 -7.44 4.31 -6.73
CA ALA A 327 -7.34 5.01 -8.01
C ALA A 327 -8.37 4.50 -9.04
N ALA A 328 -8.64 3.19 -9.09
CA ALA A 328 -9.66 2.63 -9.97
C ALA A 328 -11.07 3.17 -9.65
N LEU A 329 -11.38 3.33 -8.35
CA LEU A 329 -12.65 3.85 -7.90
C LEU A 329 -12.75 5.38 -8.08
N GLU A 330 -11.71 6.14 -7.73
CA GLU A 330 -11.66 7.59 -7.97
C GLU A 330 -11.86 7.94 -9.44
N ALA A 331 -11.25 7.15 -10.34
CA ALA A 331 -11.38 7.34 -11.78
C ALA A 331 -12.82 7.16 -12.28
N CYS A 332 -13.61 6.26 -11.69
CA CYS A 332 -14.98 6.00 -12.15
C CYS A 332 -16.05 6.80 -11.40
N CYS A 333 -15.83 7.14 -10.13
CA CYS A 333 -16.78 7.90 -9.32
C CYS A 333 -16.57 9.43 -9.40
N GLY A 334 -15.39 9.88 -9.85
CA GLY A 334 -15.05 11.30 -9.98
C GLY A 334 -14.87 12.03 -8.64
N ARG A 335 -14.75 11.29 -7.53
CA ARG A 335 -14.51 11.80 -6.18
C ARG A 335 -13.12 11.37 -5.71
N THR A 336 -12.47 12.19 -4.89
CA THR A 336 -11.19 11.85 -4.26
C THR A 336 -11.43 11.28 -2.86
N ALA A 337 -10.77 10.17 -2.54
CA ALA A 337 -10.83 9.55 -1.23
C ALA A 337 -10.01 10.34 -0.20
N VAL A 338 -10.50 10.41 1.02
CA VAL A 338 -9.72 10.90 2.15
C VAL A 338 -8.75 9.80 2.58
N ASN A 339 -7.45 10.03 2.39
CA ASN A 339 -6.41 9.15 2.93
C ASN A 339 -6.27 9.34 4.44
N VAL A 340 -6.49 8.27 5.21
CA VAL A 340 -6.29 8.28 6.67
C VAL A 340 -4.97 7.63 7.10
N GLY A 341 -4.26 6.95 6.19
CA GLY A 341 -2.95 6.35 6.45
C GLY A 341 -1.81 7.34 6.25
N LYS A 342 -0.57 6.92 6.53
CA LYS A 342 0.63 7.69 6.19
C LYS A 342 0.66 7.97 4.67
N PRO A 343 1.06 9.16 4.21
CA PRO A 343 1.61 10.30 4.97
C PRO A 343 0.57 11.33 5.45
N SER A 344 -0.68 10.93 5.69
CA SER A 344 -1.77 11.87 6.01
C SER A 344 -1.46 12.78 7.21
N PRO A 345 -1.52 14.12 7.04
CA PRO A 345 -1.37 15.03 8.17
C PRO A 345 -2.53 14.91 9.17
N VAL A 346 -3.68 14.36 8.74
CA VAL A 346 -4.82 14.07 9.62
C VAL A 346 -4.43 12.99 10.64
N LEU A 347 -3.71 11.95 10.22
CA LEU A 347 -3.20 10.92 11.12
C LEU A 347 -2.19 11.51 12.11
N ALA A 348 -1.23 12.32 11.63
CA ALA A 348 -0.22 12.91 12.51
C ALA A 348 -0.84 13.79 13.60
N ALA A 349 -1.80 14.66 13.22
CA ALA A 349 -2.53 15.49 14.15
C ALA A 349 -3.34 14.66 15.16
N TRP A 350 -4.03 13.62 14.69
CA TRP A 350 -4.80 12.73 15.54
C TRP A 350 -3.92 11.99 16.56
N ILE A 351 -2.77 11.43 16.15
CA ILE A 351 -1.84 10.76 17.08
C ILE A 351 -1.34 11.76 18.14
N ALA A 352 -0.90 12.95 17.71
CA ALA A 352 -0.36 13.95 18.61
C ALA A 352 -1.40 14.39 19.66
N GLU A 353 -2.65 14.63 19.25
CA GLU A 353 -3.73 15.03 20.14
C GLU A 353 -4.16 13.87 21.06
N HIS A 354 -4.43 12.69 20.50
CA HIS A 354 -4.96 11.55 21.23
C HIS A 354 -4.00 11.06 22.31
N TYR A 355 -2.71 10.95 21.98
CA TYR A 355 -1.67 10.46 22.89
C TYR A 355 -0.88 11.58 23.59
N LYS A 356 -1.25 12.85 23.36
CA LYS A 356 -0.61 14.05 23.93
C LYS A 356 0.90 14.09 23.69
N LEU A 357 1.31 13.77 22.48
CA LEU A 357 2.72 13.72 22.09
C LEU A 357 3.22 15.09 21.64
N ASP A 358 4.42 15.46 22.07
CA ASP A 358 5.17 16.58 21.48
C ASP A 358 5.83 16.12 20.18
N ALA A 359 5.38 16.66 19.05
CA ALA A 359 5.93 16.34 17.74
C ALA A 359 7.44 16.60 17.66
N GLN A 360 7.95 17.69 18.25
CA GLN A 360 9.38 18.02 18.20
C GLN A 360 10.25 17.04 19.00
N ARG A 361 9.65 16.22 19.87
CA ARG A 361 10.31 15.14 20.62
C ARG A 361 9.91 13.75 20.14
N THR A 362 9.38 13.68 18.92
CA THR A 362 8.91 12.46 18.29
C THR A 362 9.80 12.08 17.11
N MET A 363 10.09 10.78 16.98
CA MET A 363 10.80 10.20 15.85
C MET A 363 9.87 9.24 15.09
N MET A 364 9.70 9.45 13.79
CA MET A 364 9.12 8.45 12.88
C MET A 364 10.24 7.60 12.29
N VAL A 365 10.15 6.28 12.41
CA VAL A 365 11.10 5.31 11.86
C VAL A 365 10.40 4.46 10.81
N GLY A 366 10.86 4.54 9.57
CA GLY A 366 10.23 3.92 8.41
C GLY A 366 11.22 3.44 7.36
N ASP A 367 10.76 2.68 6.40
CA ASP A 367 11.55 2.17 5.27
C ASP A 367 11.21 2.86 3.94
N ARG A 368 10.18 3.73 3.92
CA ARG A 368 9.65 4.33 2.69
C ARG A 368 9.62 5.86 2.73
N LEU A 369 10.08 6.49 1.65
CA LEU A 369 10.20 7.96 1.56
C LEU A 369 8.85 8.67 1.45
N ASP A 370 7.96 8.16 0.60
CA ASP A 370 6.68 8.79 0.23
C ASP A 370 5.57 8.56 1.27
N THR A 371 5.76 7.62 2.20
CA THR A 371 4.86 7.38 3.32
C THR A 371 5.51 7.78 4.64
N ASP A 372 6.53 7.09 5.14
CA ASP A 372 7.01 7.27 6.52
C ASP A 372 7.82 8.53 6.73
N VAL A 373 8.81 8.78 5.86
CA VAL A 373 9.64 9.99 5.96
C VAL A 373 8.76 11.22 5.75
N LYS A 374 7.93 11.18 4.70
CA LYS A 374 6.94 12.21 4.42
C LYS A 374 5.96 12.41 5.56
N PHE A 375 5.49 11.34 6.18
CA PHE A 375 4.63 11.42 7.37
C PHE A 375 5.30 12.14 8.54
N GLY A 376 6.54 11.75 8.87
CA GLY A 376 7.30 12.38 9.94
C GLY A 376 7.51 13.87 9.69
N ASN A 377 7.89 14.24 8.47
CA ASN A 377 8.15 15.63 8.09
C ASN A 377 6.87 16.47 8.05
N MET A 378 5.80 16.00 7.39
CA MET A 378 4.50 16.68 7.36
C MET A 378 3.86 16.77 8.75
N GLY A 379 4.09 15.78 9.60
CA GLY A 379 3.71 15.77 11.01
C GLY A 379 4.57 16.68 11.90
N ARG A 380 5.57 17.37 11.34
CA ARG A 380 6.53 18.23 12.06
C ARG A 380 7.22 17.50 13.21
N MET A 381 7.52 16.23 13.00
CA MET A 381 8.23 15.44 13.98
C MET A 381 9.70 15.91 14.06
N GLY A 382 10.29 15.85 15.24
CA GLY A 382 11.68 16.27 15.45
C GLY A 382 12.69 15.43 14.68
N CYS A 383 12.31 14.22 14.27
CA CYS A 383 13.14 13.36 13.43
C CYS A 383 12.31 12.43 12.55
N SER A 384 12.65 12.39 11.25
CA SER A 384 12.26 11.35 10.31
C SER A 384 13.47 10.46 10.02
N ALA A 385 13.38 9.19 10.39
CA ALA A 385 14.44 8.21 10.27
C ALA A 385 14.10 7.15 9.22
N LEU A 386 15.00 6.98 8.25
CA LEU A 386 14.89 5.96 7.22
C LEU A 386 15.80 4.76 7.55
N VAL A 387 15.22 3.55 7.53
CA VAL A 387 15.98 2.29 7.51
C VAL A 387 16.09 1.73 6.09
N LEU A 388 17.12 0.94 5.84
CA LEU A 388 17.43 0.36 4.51
C LEU A 388 17.13 -1.15 4.44
N THR A 389 16.16 -1.59 5.25
CA THR A 389 15.70 -2.98 5.32
C THR A 389 14.42 -3.24 4.53
N GLY A 390 13.81 -2.22 3.94
CA GLY A 390 12.54 -2.30 3.21
C GLY A 390 12.58 -1.68 1.82
N CYS A 391 11.61 -0.81 1.50
CA CYS A 391 11.30 -0.39 0.14
C CYS A 391 12.31 0.57 -0.49
N THR A 392 12.84 1.53 0.28
CA THR A 392 13.70 2.57 -0.27
C THR A 392 15.10 2.04 -0.57
N THR A 393 15.58 2.27 -1.79
CA THR A 393 16.95 1.90 -2.21
C THR A 393 17.86 3.12 -2.35
N ALA A 394 19.17 2.88 -2.45
CA ALA A 394 20.16 3.89 -2.81
C ALA A 394 19.84 4.55 -4.16
N SER A 395 19.24 3.79 -5.10
CA SER A 395 18.80 4.34 -6.39
C SER A 395 17.71 5.39 -6.22
N ASP A 396 16.76 5.15 -5.32
CA ASP A 396 15.66 6.09 -5.06
C ASP A 396 16.15 7.35 -4.36
N LEU A 397 17.08 7.21 -3.41
CA LEU A 397 17.77 8.34 -2.80
C LEU A 397 18.61 9.12 -3.83
N SER A 398 19.28 8.43 -4.76
CA SER A 398 19.95 9.10 -5.89
C SER A 398 18.99 9.97 -6.68
N LYS A 399 17.85 9.41 -7.07
CA LYS A 399 16.83 10.14 -7.83
C LYS A 399 16.28 11.30 -7.02
N LEU A 400 16.13 11.16 -5.70
CA LEU A 400 15.66 12.23 -4.84
C LEU A 400 16.67 13.39 -4.79
N PHE A 401 17.94 13.12 -4.50
CA PHE A 401 18.94 14.18 -4.27
C PHE A 401 19.60 14.72 -5.55
N ASN A 402 19.70 13.91 -6.61
CA ASN A 402 20.46 14.25 -7.81
C ASN A 402 19.59 14.65 -9.01
N LYS A 403 18.31 14.99 -8.81
CA LYS A 403 17.39 15.30 -9.92
C LYS A 403 18.00 16.26 -10.94
N PRO A 404 18.18 15.83 -12.20
CA PRO A 404 18.36 16.71 -13.34
C PRO A 404 16.98 17.14 -13.87
N GLU A 405 16.79 18.45 -13.99
CA GLU A 405 15.88 19.15 -14.94
C GLU A 405 14.45 19.60 -14.55
N ASP A 406 13.63 18.94 -13.71
CA ASP A 406 12.20 19.34 -13.59
C ASP A 406 11.68 19.82 -12.21
N GLY A 407 12.55 20.10 -11.25
CA GLY A 407 12.16 20.77 -9.99
C GLY A 407 12.89 20.27 -8.75
N LEU A 408 12.80 21.04 -7.67
CA LEU A 408 13.33 20.65 -6.36
C LEU A 408 12.67 19.33 -5.89
N PRO A 409 13.41 18.44 -5.21
CA PRO A 409 12.79 17.28 -4.57
C PRO A 409 11.68 17.73 -3.63
N ASP A 410 10.66 16.89 -3.48
CA ASP A 410 9.66 17.08 -2.42
C ASP A 410 10.41 17.08 -1.09
N ALA A 411 10.52 18.26 -0.47
CA ALA A 411 11.31 18.46 0.73
C ALA A 411 10.81 17.58 1.88
N ASP A 412 9.52 17.23 1.87
CA ASP A 412 8.94 16.35 2.87
C ASP A 412 9.41 14.89 2.70
N MET A 413 9.97 14.50 1.55
CA MET A 413 10.55 13.16 1.36
C MET A 413 12.02 13.05 1.80
N ILE A 414 12.61 14.12 2.34
CA ILE A 414 14.03 14.11 2.75
C ILE A 414 14.14 13.62 4.21
N PRO A 415 14.81 12.48 4.48
CA PRO A 415 14.96 11.98 5.84
C PRO A 415 15.95 12.82 6.64
N THR A 416 15.67 12.98 7.93
CA THR A 416 16.59 13.61 8.88
C THR A 416 17.84 12.74 9.08
N VAL A 417 17.63 11.43 9.25
CA VAL A 417 18.70 10.45 9.43
C VAL A 417 18.45 9.19 8.61
N ILE A 418 19.53 8.54 8.18
CA ILE A 418 19.49 7.21 7.55
C ILE A 418 20.41 6.27 8.33
N PHE A 419 19.93 5.08 8.65
CA PHE A 419 20.73 3.98 9.20
C PHE A 419 20.36 2.64 8.56
N PRO A 420 21.23 1.62 8.61
CA PRO A 420 20.97 0.33 7.97
C PRO A 420 19.67 -0.34 8.42
N HIS A 421 19.50 -0.53 9.72
CA HIS A 421 18.36 -1.24 10.31
C HIS A 421 18.05 -0.71 11.72
N VAL A 422 16.85 -1.03 12.23
CA VAL A 422 16.33 -0.50 13.51
C VAL A 422 17.25 -0.73 14.72
N GLY A 423 18.07 -1.78 14.68
CA GLY A 423 19.09 -2.11 15.69
C GLY A 423 20.14 -1.02 15.97
N TYR A 424 20.25 -0.01 15.11
CA TYR A 424 21.11 1.16 15.33
C TYR A 424 20.54 2.14 16.37
N LEU A 425 19.26 2.01 16.74
CA LEU A 425 18.64 2.73 17.86
C LEU A 425 18.95 2.08 19.22
N ASP A 426 19.45 0.83 19.23
CA ASP A 426 19.76 0.10 20.46
C ASP A 426 21.01 0.66 21.13
N THR A 427 20.80 1.41 22.20
CA THR A 427 21.84 2.05 23.02
C THR A 427 22.30 1.20 24.19
N THR A 428 21.90 -0.07 24.26
CA THR A 428 22.41 -1.01 25.28
C THR A 428 23.83 -1.49 24.99
N ALA A 429 24.32 -1.29 23.76
CA ALA A 429 25.67 -1.67 23.35
C ALA A 429 26.76 -0.64 23.72
N SER A 430 26.38 0.53 24.24
CA SER A 430 27.31 1.60 24.63
C SER A 430 27.28 1.82 26.14
N ARG A 431 27.87 0.89 26.89
CA ARG A 431 28.46 1.14 28.22
C ARG A 431 29.51 0.10 28.57
#